data_AF-R6WNU2-F1
#
_entry.id   AF-R6WNU2-F1
#
_cell.length_a   1.000
_cell.length_b   1.000
_cell.length_c   1.000
_cell.angle_alpha   90.00
_cell.angle_beta   90.00
_cell.angle_gamma   90.00
#
_symmetry.space_group_name_H-M   'P 1'
#
loop_
_entity.id
_entity.type
_entity.pdbx_description
1 polymer ?
#
loop_
_entity_poly.entity_id
_entity_poly.type
_entity_poly.pdbx_seq_one_letter_code
_entity_poly.pdbx_strand_id
1 'polypeptide(L)' 'MTALTSALALIPLALRGDLPGNEIQSPMAKVILGGLLTSTFLNAFIIPIVYEWMHRHDKPANPENR' A
#
# COMPACT_ATOMS: atom_id res chain seq x y z
N MET A 1 -2.01 11.14 0.12
CA MET A 1 -3.21 11.52 0.90
C MET A 1 -3.79 10.33 1.67
N THR A 2 -4.22 9.25 1.01
CA THR A 2 -5.01 8.17 1.63
C THR A 2 -4.29 7.40 2.75
N ALA A 3 -3.04 6.98 2.55
CA ALA A 3 -2.29 6.21 3.55
C ALA A 3 -2.01 7.00 4.85
N LEU A 4 -1.70 8.30 4.72
CA LEU A 4 -1.50 9.20 5.86
C LEU A 4 -2.79 9.39 6.67
N THR A 5 -3.93 9.56 5.99
CA THR A 5 -5.25 9.67 6.65
C THR A 5 -5.63 8.38 7.38
N SER A 6 -5.43 7.21 6.75
CA SER A 6 -5.71 5.92 7.40
C SER A 6 -4.77 5.64 8.58
N ALA A 7 -3.48 5.99 8.46
CA ALA A 7 -2.54 5.87 9.56
C ALA A 7 -2.94 6.75 10.76
N LEU A 8 -3.27 8.02 10.52
CA LEU A 8 -3.73 8.95 11.57
C LEU A 8 -5.02 8.49 12.26
N ALA A 9 -5.95 7.90 11.51
CA ALA A 9 -7.20 7.35 12.07
C ALA A 9 -6.98 6.10 12.94
N LEU A 10 -5.95 5.30 12.64
CA LEU A 10 -5.67 4.03 13.33
C LEU A 10 -4.74 4.19 14.55
N ILE A 11 -3.93 5.26 14.63
CA ILE A 11 -3.07 5.58 15.79
C ILE A 11 -3.84 5.58 17.13
N PRO A 12 -4.98 6.29 17.30
CA PRO A 12 -5.70 6.29 18.57
C PRO A 12 -6.32 4.93 18.90
N LEU A 13 -6.70 4.13 17.90
CA LEU A 13 -7.24 2.78 18.08
C LEU A 13 -6.16 1.78 18.50
N ALA A 14 -4.95 1.92 17.94
CA ALA A 14 -3.79 1.11 18.31
C ALA A 14 -3.28 1.43 19.73
N LEU A 15 -3.41 2.68 20.18
CA LEU A 15 -2.96 3.12 21.52
C LEU A 15 -4.03 2.92 22.61
N ARG A 16 -5.32 2.97 22.30
CA ARG A 16 -6.43 2.79 23.26
C ARG A 16 -6.96 1.36 23.35
N GLY A 17 -6.13 0.37 23.01
CA GLY A 17 -6.49 -1.05 23.01
C GLY A 17 -6.67 -1.72 24.38
N ASP A 18 -6.49 -0.98 25.48
CA ASP A 18 -6.40 -1.52 26.86
C ASP A 18 -7.74 -1.61 27.60
N LEU A 19 -8.86 -1.23 26.97
CA LEU A 19 -10.20 -1.28 27.57
C LEU A 19 -10.82 -2.70 27.42
N PRO A 20 -11.43 -3.28 28.48
CA PRO A 20 -12.10 -4.58 28.39
C PRO A 20 -13.24 -4.51 27.35
N GLY A 21 -13.20 -5.42 26.36
CA GLY A 21 -14.05 -5.40 25.16
C GLY A 21 -13.32 -5.07 23.86
N ASN A 22 -12.06 -4.61 23.92
CA ASN A 22 -11.25 -4.24 22.75
C ASN A 22 -10.18 -5.28 22.35
N GLU A 23 -10.23 -6.47 22.94
CA GLU A 23 -9.29 -7.58 22.76
C GLU A 23 -9.16 -8.06 21.31
N ILE A 24 -10.22 -7.87 20.50
CA ILE A 24 -10.24 -8.21 19.08
C ILE A 24 -9.91 -7.00 18.19
N GLN A 25 -10.29 -5.78 18.60
CA GLN A 25 -10.01 -4.57 17.83
C GLN A 25 -8.53 -4.19 17.85
N SER A 26 -7.83 -4.42 18.97
CA SER A 26 -6.39 -4.18 19.09
C SER A 26 -5.54 -4.99 18.09
N PRO A 27 -5.72 -6.32 17.95
CA PRO A 27 -5.01 -7.11 16.93
C PRO A 27 -5.47 -6.78 15.51
N MET A 28 -6.77 -6.54 15.28
CA MET A 28 -7.28 -6.15 13.95
C MET A 28 -6.67 -4.82 13.47
N ALA A 29 -6.59 -3.81 14.36
CA ALA A 29 -6.00 -2.52 14.04
C ALA A 29 -4.51 -2.65 13.66
N LYS A 30 -3.75 -3.50 14.38
CA LYS A 30 -2.34 -3.77 14.07
C LYS A 30 -2.17 -4.44 12.70
N VAL A 31 -2.99 -5.43 12.37
CA VAL A 31 -2.97 -6.10 11.05
C VAL A 31 -3.27 -5.10 9.93
N ILE A 32 -4.30 -4.27 10.10
CA ILE A 32 -4.69 -3.26 9.10
C ILE A 32 -3.58 -2.22 8.90
N LEU A 33 -2.95 -1.74 9.98
CA LEU A 33 -1.81 -0.81 9.93
C LEU A 33 -0.62 -1.42 9.15
N GLY A 34 -0.27 -2.67 9.45
CA GLY A 34 0.80 -3.38 8.75
C GLY A 34 0.47 -3.63 7.28
N GLY A 35 -0.78 -3.99 6.97
CA GLY A 35 -1.27 -4.20 5.61
C GLY A 35 -1.27 -2.91 4.79
N LEU A 36 -1.69 -1.79 5.37
CA LEU A 36 -1.65 -0.46 4.74
C LEU A 36 -0.22 -0.02 4.43
N LEU A 37 0.70 -0.19 5.39
CA LEU A 37 2.12 0.12 5.16
C LEU A 37 2.68 -0.73 4.02
N THR A 38 2.49 -2.06 4.09
CA THR A 38 3.00 -2.99 3.09
C THR A 38 2.40 -2.73 1.72
N SER A 39 1.08 -2.52 1.62
CA SER A 39 0.39 -2.26 0.36
C SER A 39 0.79 -0.91 -0.25
N THR A 40 1.00 0.13 0.57
CA THR A 40 1.48 1.43 0.09
C THR A 40 2.89 1.31 -0.48
N PHE A 41 3.76 0.60 0.22
CA PHE A 41 5.14 0.35 -0.23
C PHE A 41 5.17 -0.48 -1.50
N LEU A 42 4.41 -1.59 -1.52
CA LEU A 42 4.25 -2.42 -2.71
C LEU A 42 3.73 -1.56 -3.87
N ASN A 43 2.67 -0.78 -3.70
CA ASN A 43 2.11 0.04 -4.77
C ASN A 43 3.14 1.05 -5.32
N ALA A 44 3.90 1.71 -4.45
CA ALA A 44 4.94 2.66 -4.84
C ALA A 44 6.10 2.01 -5.61
N PHE A 45 6.42 0.73 -5.35
CA PHE A 45 7.51 0.00 -6.02
C PHE A 45 7.06 -0.87 -7.19
N ILE A 46 5.97 -1.62 -7.05
CA ILE A 46 5.40 -2.50 -8.07
C ILE A 46 4.94 -1.71 -9.28
N ILE A 47 4.23 -0.59 -9.10
CA ILE A 47 3.73 0.19 -10.24
C ILE A 47 4.86 0.66 -11.16
N PRO A 48 5.94 1.32 -10.68
CA PRO A 48 7.02 1.73 -11.58
C PRO A 48 7.77 0.54 -12.19
N ILE A 49 7.96 -0.57 -11.46
CA ILE A 49 8.60 -1.77 -12.00
C ILE A 49 7.76 -2.38 -13.13
N VAL A 50 6.47 -2.54 -12.91
CA VAL A 50 5.53 -3.10 -13.91
C VAL A 50 5.40 -2.14 -15.09
N TYR A 51 5.34 -0.83 -14.84
CA TYR A 51 5.30 0.17 -15.90
C TYR A 51 6.56 0.13 -16.78
N GLU A 52 7.75 0.05 -16.19
CA GLU A 52 9.01 -0.03 -16.93
C GLU A 52 9.12 -1.36 -17.69
N TRP A 53 8.67 -2.46 -17.10
CA TRP A 53 8.62 -3.76 -17.77
C TRP A 53 7.65 -3.75 -18.96
N MET A 54 6.44 -3.24 -18.79
CA MET A 54 5.44 -3.15 -19.85
C MET A 54 5.87 -2.19 -20.96
N HIS A 55 6.43 -1.02 -20.61
CA HIS A 55 6.94 -0.05 -21.58
C HIS A 55 8.12 -0.59 -22.40
N ARG A 56 8.93 -1.51 -21.84
CA ARG A 56 9.97 -2.22 -22.60
C ARG A 56 9.40 -3.19 -23.64
N HIS A 57 8.22 -3.75 -23.40
CA HIS A 57 7.52 -4.62 -24.36
C HIS A 57 6.70 -3.84 -25.39
N ASP A 58 6.38 -2.58 -25.11
CA ASP A 58 5.67 -1.66 -26.00
C ASP A 58 6.61 -0.79 -26.85
N LYS A 59 7.88 -1.17 -27.02
CA LYS A 59 8.69 -0.60 -28.12
C LYS A 59 8.05 -1.06 -29.43
N PRO A 60 7.38 -0.18 -30.19
CA PRO A 60 6.96 -0.55 -31.52
C PRO A 60 8.25 -0.79 -32.31
N ALA A 61 8.34 -1.95 -32.96
CA ALA A 61 9.35 -2.18 -33.97
C ALA A 61 9.28 -1.01 -34.96
N ASN A 62 10.28 -0.13 -34.89
CA ASN A 62 10.41 1.05 -35.75
C ASN A 62 10.26 0.62 -37.22
N PRO A 63 9.21 1.03 -37.95
CA PRO A 63 9.08 0.74 -39.36
C PRO A 63 9.76 1.81 -40.24
N GLU A 64 10.49 2.77 -39.67
CA GLU A 64 11.21 3.83 -40.40
C GLU A 64 12.50 3.31 -41.06
N ASN A 65 12.38 2.28 -41.89
CA ASN A 65 13.35 1.90 -42.92
C ASN A 65 12.66 1.18 -44.09
N ARG A 66 11.70 1.84 -44.72
CA ARG A 66 11.16 1.44 -46.02
C ARG A 66 10.98 2.65 -46.92
#